data_AF-A0A3D2IAZ6-F1
#
_entry.id   AF-A0A3D2IAZ6-F1
#
_cell.length_a   1.000
_cell.length_b   1.000
_cell.length_c   1.000
_cell.angle_alpha   90.00
_cell.angle_beta   90.00
_cell.angle_gamma   90.00
#
_symmetry.space_group_name_H-M   'P 1'
#
loop_
_entity.id
_entity.type
_entity.pdbx_description
1 polymer ?
#
loop_
_entity_poly.entity_id
_entity_poly.type
_entity_poly.pdbx_seq_one_letter_code
_entity_poly.pdbx_strand_id
1 'polypeptide(L)'
;MGVLRELVRAFWDGFNNGTGKAKEEQKAGVEYGTPAEEYRQKDMTVEREWLYPAGLPTFETLAGEGHADPRGLVYAILLFNMERKRPFSDEDISYLDFGKKSTAYSALRKSGLIAPLEPCEEMAELYTREEMEKLAEEHGVSKSGNKHTLAKKLLNGGVKIDRRKHRGRLFRLTEKGKNVILEYRADEEAAIRCAAMSLRNLNYGGAVAAYRDFDKKWGFAHTSGKKHTIFAHYDIPRCRFRFIETYPMWELENTRNFKDTLRACLIAGLMRGCEDRLALRYNVESLCNETIRCPGLTGLFDYEKEVLWKIQEQINHDAGSALEYYISHVLYLSRKEVRGY
;
A
#
# COMPACT_ATOMS: atom_id res chain seq x y z
N MET A 1 -3.73 13.22 -5.32
CA MET A 1 -2.44 12.53 -5.58
C MET A 1 -1.42 12.58 -4.43
N GLY A 2 -1.59 13.45 -3.41
CA GLY A 2 -0.80 13.36 -2.15
C GLY A 2 -1.20 12.20 -1.22
N VAL A 3 -2.42 11.68 -1.39
CA VAL A 3 -3.05 10.67 -0.53
C VAL A 3 -2.41 9.28 -0.68
N LEU A 4 -1.94 8.90 -1.87
CA LEU A 4 -1.20 7.64 -2.08
C LEU A 4 0.19 7.63 -1.41
N ARG A 5 0.78 8.81 -1.16
CA ARG A 5 2.07 8.93 -0.44
C ARG A 5 1.89 8.76 1.07
N GLU A 6 0.74 9.13 1.61
CA GLU A 6 0.40 8.91 3.02
C GLU A 6 -0.03 7.46 3.27
N LEU A 7 -0.72 6.82 2.32
CA LEU A 7 -1.12 5.41 2.35
C LEU A 7 0.06 4.44 2.57
N VAL A 8 1.22 4.75 1.97
CA VAL A 8 2.42 3.91 2.08
C VAL A 8 3.21 4.20 3.36
N ARG A 9 3.23 5.46 3.83
CA ARG A 9 3.90 5.82 5.09
C ARG A 9 3.14 5.26 6.30
N ALA A 10 1.81 5.35 6.32
CA ALA A 10 0.99 4.80 7.39
C ALA A 10 1.11 3.26 7.50
N PHE A 11 1.24 2.56 6.36
CA PHE A 11 1.50 1.11 6.34
C PHE A 11 2.84 0.74 7.00
N TRP A 12 3.84 1.62 6.96
CA TRP A 12 5.17 1.36 7.51
C TRP A 12 5.31 1.82 8.97
N ASP A 13 4.68 2.95 9.34
CA ASP A 13 4.74 3.49 10.70
C ASP A 13 3.95 2.63 11.72
N GLY A 14 2.88 1.95 11.28
CA GLY A 14 2.11 1.02 12.10
C GLY A 14 2.84 -0.29 12.45
N PHE A 15 3.90 -0.64 11.72
CA PHE A 15 4.63 -1.90 11.92
C PHE A 15 5.63 -1.83 13.10
N ASN A 16 6.01 -0.63 13.57
CA ASN A 16 7.13 -0.46 14.50
C ASN A 16 6.77 -0.18 15.97
N ASN A 17 5.50 0.05 16.34
CA ASN A 17 5.16 0.58 17.68
C ASN A 17 4.16 -0.29 18.49
N GLY A 18 4.40 -1.59 18.57
CA GLY A 18 3.54 -2.53 19.30
C GLY A 18 4.14 -3.11 20.58
N THR A 19 4.32 -2.33 21.65
CA THR A 19 4.50 -2.89 23.01
C THR A 19 3.93 -1.96 24.09
N GLY A 20 2.85 -2.37 24.77
CA GLY A 20 2.29 -1.66 25.93
C GLY A 20 1.13 -2.38 26.59
N LYS A 21 1.34 -2.86 27.80
CA LYS A 21 0.57 -3.83 28.61
C LYS A 21 -0.91 -3.46 28.91
N ALA A 22 -1.73 -4.50 28.99
CA ALA A 22 -3.11 -4.49 29.50
C ALA A 22 -3.18 -4.46 31.04
N LYS A 23 -4.28 -3.94 31.57
CA LYS A 23 -4.85 -4.31 32.87
C LYS A 23 -6.37 -4.46 32.76
N GLU A 24 -6.85 -5.52 33.40
CA GLU A 24 -8.22 -5.99 33.54
C GLU A 24 -9.12 -5.02 34.31
N GLU A 25 -10.43 -5.07 34.04
CA GLU A 25 -11.45 -5.25 35.08
C GLU A 25 -12.78 -5.70 34.46
N GLN A 26 -13.36 -6.77 35.03
CA GLN A 26 -14.65 -7.37 34.69
C GLN A 26 -15.83 -6.57 35.27
N LYS A 27 -17.01 -6.63 34.63
CA LYS A 27 -18.29 -6.95 35.30
C LYS A 27 -19.47 -7.17 34.34
N ALA A 28 -20.29 -8.15 34.76
CA ALA A 28 -21.61 -8.62 34.30
C ALA A 28 -22.56 -7.54 33.72
N GLY A 29 -23.51 -7.81 32.83
CA GLY A 29 -24.13 -9.06 32.38
C GLY A 29 -25.59 -8.72 32.07
N VAL A 30 -26.07 -8.97 30.84
CA VAL A 30 -27.51 -8.91 30.52
C VAL A 30 -27.80 -9.92 29.40
N GLU A 31 -28.63 -10.91 29.72
CA GLU A 31 -29.24 -11.84 28.76
C GLU A 31 -30.27 -11.10 27.88
N TYR A 32 -30.16 -11.25 26.56
CA TYR A 32 -31.26 -10.99 25.65
C TYR A 32 -31.37 -12.15 24.65
N GLY A 33 -32.61 -12.62 24.50
CA GLY A 33 -32.97 -13.90 23.90
C GLY A 33 -32.49 -14.12 22.46
N THR A 34 -32.05 -15.34 22.22
CA THR A 34 -31.74 -15.96 20.94
C THR A 34 -32.94 -15.99 20.00
N PRO A 35 -32.74 -15.58 18.74
CA PRO A 35 -33.14 -16.41 17.61
C PRO A 35 -31.93 -16.60 16.68
N ALA A 36 -31.05 -17.53 17.03
CA ALA A 36 -29.83 -17.83 16.28
C ALA A 36 -29.67 -19.33 15.95
N GLU A 37 -30.78 -20.07 15.87
CA GLU A 37 -30.74 -21.53 15.69
C GLU A 37 -30.84 -22.05 14.25
N GLU A 38 -31.04 -21.21 13.23
CA GLU A 38 -31.12 -21.72 11.84
C GLU A 38 -29.84 -21.57 11.00
N TYR A 39 -28.75 -21.01 11.55
CA TYR A 39 -27.46 -20.91 10.84
C TYR A 39 -26.35 -21.74 11.48
N ARG A 40 -26.64 -23.01 11.83
CA ARG A 40 -25.59 -23.92 12.28
C ARG A 40 -25.40 -25.12 11.36
N GLN A 41 -24.13 -25.28 10.99
CA GLN A 41 -23.45 -26.50 10.54
C GLN A 41 -23.74 -26.99 9.13
N LYS A 42 -22.98 -26.45 8.16
CA LYS A 42 -22.23 -27.32 7.24
C LYS A 42 -20.81 -26.77 7.04
N ASP A 43 -19.85 -27.63 7.35
CA ASP A 43 -18.41 -27.56 7.07
C ASP A 43 -17.55 -26.45 7.71
N MET A 44 -17.24 -26.65 9.00
CA MET A 44 -16.13 -25.97 9.68
C MET A 44 -14.87 -26.84 9.81
N THR A 45 -14.70 -27.89 9.00
CA THR A 45 -13.53 -28.80 9.05
C THR A 45 -12.29 -28.28 8.30
N VAL A 46 -12.33 -27.10 7.69
CA VAL A 46 -11.18 -26.50 6.99
C VAL A 46 -10.35 -25.64 7.97
N GLU A 47 -9.84 -26.26 9.03
CA GLU A 47 -9.20 -25.56 10.17
C GLU A 47 -7.69 -25.31 10.02
N ARG A 48 -7.07 -25.64 8.88
CA ARG A 48 -5.62 -25.42 8.66
C ARG A 48 -5.22 -24.70 7.38
N GLU A 49 -6.14 -24.42 6.46
CA GLU A 49 -5.75 -23.99 5.10
C GLU A 49 -5.80 -22.48 4.84
N TRP A 50 -6.19 -21.69 5.84
CA TRP A 50 -6.41 -20.24 5.68
C TRP A 50 -5.20 -19.40 6.08
N LEU A 51 -4.17 -20.04 6.67
CA LEU A 51 -2.85 -19.47 6.86
C LEU A 51 -2.05 -19.75 5.61
N TYR A 52 -1.47 -18.72 4.97
CA TYR A 52 -0.70 -18.88 3.74
C TYR A 52 0.45 -19.90 3.92
N PRO A 53 0.33 -21.14 3.39
CA PRO A 53 1.32 -22.18 3.60
C PRO A 53 2.17 -22.43 2.35
N ALA A 54 1.98 -21.64 1.28
CA ALA A 54 2.74 -21.80 0.05
C ALA A 54 4.18 -21.31 0.25
N GLY A 55 5.15 -22.10 -0.20
CA GLY A 55 6.54 -21.69 -0.22
C GLY A 55 6.71 -20.48 -1.15
N LEU A 56 7.26 -19.39 -0.61
CA LEU A 56 7.67 -18.23 -1.41
C LEU A 56 9.13 -18.40 -1.83
N PRO A 57 9.50 -18.01 -3.06
CA PRO A 57 10.91 -17.85 -3.37
C PRO A 57 11.50 -16.76 -2.48
N THR A 58 12.70 -17.00 -1.94
CA THR A 58 13.44 -15.97 -1.21
C THR A 58 14.08 -15.00 -2.20
N PHE A 59 14.37 -13.78 -1.78
CA PHE A 59 15.05 -12.81 -2.64
C PHE A 59 16.39 -13.35 -3.16
N GLU A 60 17.10 -14.16 -2.38
CA GLU A 60 18.32 -14.85 -2.81
C GLU A 60 18.06 -15.83 -3.95
N THR A 61 16.96 -16.59 -3.90
CA THR A 61 16.56 -17.48 -5.01
C THR A 61 16.15 -16.70 -6.26
N LEU A 62 15.55 -15.51 -6.10
CA LEU A 62 15.19 -14.63 -7.19
C LEU A 62 16.39 -13.89 -7.81
N ALA A 63 17.46 -13.70 -7.03
CA ALA A 63 18.62 -12.95 -7.46
C ALA A 63 19.26 -13.57 -8.71
N GLY A 64 19.29 -14.90 -8.83
CA GLY A 64 19.81 -15.62 -10.00
C GLY A 64 21.11 -15.00 -10.57
N GLU A 65 21.22 -14.92 -11.89
CA GLU A 65 22.28 -14.15 -12.56
C GLU A 65 21.91 -12.66 -12.67
N GLY A 66 22.09 -11.91 -11.59
CA GLY A 66 22.15 -10.44 -11.64
C GLY A 66 20.86 -9.67 -11.31
N HIS A 67 20.01 -10.24 -10.46
CA HIS A 67 18.77 -9.64 -9.94
C HIS A 67 17.78 -9.22 -11.04
N ALA A 68 17.59 -10.09 -12.04
CA ALA A 68 16.72 -9.80 -13.17
C ALA A 68 15.23 -10.11 -12.92
N ASP A 69 14.90 -10.80 -11.81
CA ASP A 69 13.51 -11.16 -11.52
C ASP A 69 12.64 -9.91 -11.26
N PRO A 70 11.48 -9.77 -11.94
CA PRO A 70 10.64 -8.59 -11.84
C PRO A 70 10.10 -8.33 -10.43
N ARG A 71 9.96 -9.34 -9.57
CA ARG A 71 9.42 -9.17 -8.20
C ARG A 71 10.29 -8.24 -7.36
N GLY A 72 11.59 -8.53 -7.32
CA GLY A 72 12.56 -7.72 -6.60
C GLY A 72 12.76 -6.33 -7.22
N LEU A 73 12.75 -6.27 -8.56
CA LEU A 73 12.94 -5.02 -9.29
C LEU A 73 11.77 -4.05 -9.13
N VAL A 74 10.53 -4.52 -9.25
CA VAL A 74 9.34 -3.69 -9.05
C VAL A 74 9.27 -3.19 -7.63
N TYR A 75 9.52 -4.05 -6.65
CA TYR A 75 9.52 -3.66 -5.23
C TYR A 75 10.47 -2.48 -4.95
N ALA A 76 11.63 -2.45 -5.61
CA ALA A 76 12.61 -1.38 -5.46
C ALA A 76 12.12 0.02 -5.88
N ILE A 77 11.14 0.08 -6.79
CA ILE A 77 10.63 1.32 -7.42
C ILE A 77 9.13 1.54 -7.25
N LEU A 78 8.40 0.62 -6.59
CA LEU A 78 6.93 0.59 -6.51
C LEU A 78 6.33 1.90 -5.97
N LEU A 79 7.06 2.55 -5.06
CA LEU A 79 6.64 3.78 -4.38
C LEU A 79 6.91 5.05 -5.17
N PHE A 80 7.50 4.93 -6.35
CA PHE A 80 7.81 6.10 -7.15
C PHE A 80 6.53 6.74 -7.66
N ASN A 81 6.52 8.07 -7.61
CA ASN A 81 5.50 8.84 -8.30
C ASN A 81 5.79 8.77 -9.80
N MET A 82 4.95 8.07 -10.55
CA MET A 82 5.11 7.89 -12.01
C MET A 82 4.98 9.21 -12.78
N GLU A 83 4.29 10.21 -12.19
CA GLU A 83 4.12 11.57 -12.73
C GLU A 83 5.24 12.53 -12.28
N ARG A 84 6.28 12.01 -11.63
CA ARG A 84 7.40 12.83 -11.15
C ARG A 84 8.14 13.43 -12.34
N LYS A 85 8.07 14.77 -12.47
CA LYS A 85 8.83 15.52 -13.48
C LYS A 85 10.32 15.62 -13.16
N ARG A 86 10.66 15.74 -11.87
CA ARG A 86 12.05 15.87 -11.41
C ARG A 86 12.76 14.52 -11.40
N PRO A 87 14.05 14.45 -11.77
CA PRO A 87 14.83 13.23 -11.62
C PRO A 87 14.96 12.78 -10.15
N PHE A 88 15.41 11.56 -9.94
CA PHE A 88 15.68 10.98 -8.61
C PHE A 88 17.11 10.46 -8.52
N SER A 89 17.60 10.32 -7.30
CA SER A 89 18.93 9.78 -6.99
C SER A 89 18.84 8.29 -6.64
N ASP A 90 19.99 7.63 -6.49
CA ASP A 90 20.06 6.26 -5.97
C ASP A 90 19.59 6.15 -4.51
N GLU A 91 19.56 7.25 -3.76
CA GLU A 91 18.98 7.32 -2.41
C GLU A 91 17.46 7.13 -2.40
N ASP A 92 16.78 7.44 -3.50
CA ASP A 92 15.33 7.26 -3.59
C ASP A 92 14.94 5.77 -3.77
N ILE A 93 15.86 4.91 -4.24
CA ILE A 93 15.60 3.50 -4.58
C ILE A 93 15.63 2.64 -3.31
N SER A 94 14.64 1.76 -3.14
CA SER A 94 14.70 0.75 -2.08
C SER A 94 15.75 -0.32 -2.44
N TYR A 95 16.81 -0.40 -1.63
CA TYR A 95 17.97 -1.27 -1.89
C TYR A 95 18.16 -2.36 -0.82
N LEU A 96 17.28 -2.45 0.18
CA LEU A 96 17.46 -3.29 1.37
C LEU A 96 17.75 -4.75 1.00
N ASP A 97 16.95 -5.32 0.09
CA ASP A 97 17.14 -6.68 -0.41
C ASP A 97 18.40 -6.88 -1.25
N PHE A 98 18.87 -5.82 -1.91
CA PHE A 98 20.08 -5.88 -2.77
C PHE A 98 21.37 -5.74 -1.97
N GLY A 99 21.29 -5.43 -0.67
CA GLY A 99 22.40 -5.19 0.25
C GLY A 99 23.19 -3.88 -0.01
N LYS A 100 23.34 -3.48 -1.28
CA LYS A 100 24.04 -2.26 -1.69
C LYS A 100 23.21 -1.48 -2.71
N LYS A 101 23.19 -0.15 -2.55
CA LYS A 101 22.57 0.79 -3.52
C LYS A 101 23.08 0.58 -4.93
N SER A 102 24.39 0.35 -5.08
CA SER A 102 25.02 0.09 -6.36
C SER A 102 24.50 -1.14 -7.09
N THR A 103 24.16 -2.20 -6.34
CA THR A 103 23.56 -3.40 -6.88
C THR A 103 22.13 -3.13 -7.36
N ALA A 104 21.31 -2.44 -6.53
CA ALA A 104 19.93 -2.13 -6.85
C ALA A 104 19.79 -1.28 -8.13
N TYR A 105 20.45 -0.12 -8.20
CA TYR A 105 20.33 0.71 -9.40
C TYR A 105 20.98 0.06 -10.62
N SER A 106 22.03 -0.77 -10.45
CA SER A 106 22.64 -1.48 -11.57
C SER A 106 21.67 -2.51 -12.17
N ALA A 107 20.98 -3.27 -11.32
CA ALA A 107 19.96 -4.22 -11.73
C ALA A 107 18.79 -3.52 -12.44
N LEU A 108 18.23 -2.46 -11.84
CA LEU A 108 17.17 -1.65 -12.43
C LEU A 108 17.55 -1.06 -13.79
N ARG A 109 18.79 -0.57 -13.92
CA ARG A 109 19.31 -0.02 -15.17
C ARG A 109 19.51 -1.10 -16.23
N LYS A 110 20.10 -2.25 -15.89
CA LYS A 110 20.28 -3.38 -16.81
C LYS A 110 18.94 -3.91 -17.31
N SER A 111 17.93 -3.93 -16.45
CA SER A 111 16.56 -4.31 -16.80
C SER A 111 15.79 -3.21 -17.56
N GLY A 112 16.38 -2.02 -17.72
CA GLY A 112 15.80 -0.91 -18.46
C GLY A 112 14.62 -0.24 -17.76
N LEU A 113 14.46 -0.41 -16.44
CA LEU A 113 13.36 0.22 -15.67
C LEU A 113 13.68 1.67 -15.29
N ILE A 114 14.97 1.97 -15.17
CA ILE A 114 15.47 3.33 -14.95
C ILE A 114 16.55 3.66 -15.99
N ALA A 115 16.66 4.93 -16.34
CA ALA A 115 17.71 5.45 -17.20
C ALA A 115 18.49 6.56 -16.48
N PRO A 116 19.82 6.59 -16.60
CA PRO A 116 20.59 7.75 -16.15
C PRO A 116 20.21 8.99 -16.97
N LEU A 117 20.36 10.18 -16.40
CA LEU A 117 20.24 11.42 -17.17
C LEU A 117 21.40 11.55 -18.15
N GLU A 118 21.14 12.24 -19.27
CA GLU A 118 22.21 12.70 -20.14
C GLU A 118 23.12 13.68 -19.37
N PRO A 119 24.45 13.67 -19.58
CA PRO A 119 25.37 14.49 -18.80
C PRO A 119 25.01 15.98 -18.75
N CYS A 120 24.52 16.54 -19.86
CA CYS A 120 24.09 17.95 -19.91
C CYS A 120 22.87 18.22 -19.04
N GLU A 121 21.91 17.29 -19.00
CA GLU A 121 20.75 17.37 -18.13
C GLU A 121 21.13 17.16 -16.67
N GLU A 122 21.99 16.18 -16.39
CA GLU A 122 22.51 15.89 -15.04
C GLU A 122 23.20 17.13 -14.46
N MET A 123 24.08 17.80 -15.22
CA MET A 123 24.75 19.02 -14.78
C MET A 123 23.76 20.18 -14.60
N ALA A 124 22.79 20.33 -15.51
CA ALA A 124 21.78 21.38 -15.40
C ALA A 124 20.82 21.17 -14.21
N GLU A 125 20.64 19.95 -13.72
CA GLU A 125 19.84 19.68 -12.52
C GLU A 125 20.64 19.86 -11.23
N LEU A 126 21.91 19.44 -11.22
CA LEU A 126 22.72 19.39 -10.00
C LEU A 126 23.29 20.74 -9.54
N TYR A 127 23.69 21.59 -10.48
CA TYR A 127 24.37 22.85 -10.15
C TYR A 127 23.40 24.01 -10.17
N THR A 128 23.58 25.02 -9.34
CA THR A 128 22.87 26.31 -9.54
C THR A 128 23.45 27.04 -10.74
N ARG A 129 22.73 28.06 -11.22
CA ARG A 129 23.20 28.87 -12.35
C ARG A 129 24.53 29.56 -12.01
N GLU A 130 24.64 30.09 -10.79
CA GLU A 130 25.81 30.79 -10.27
C GLU A 130 27.02 29.86 -10.16
N GLU A 131 26.83 28.62 -9.69
CA GLU A 131 27.89 27.62 -9.64
C GLU A 131 28.44 27.29 -11.03
N MET A 132 27.56 27.17 -12.02
CA MET A 132 27.96 26.93 -13.41
C MET A 132 28.71 28.12 -14.02
N GLU A 133 28.34 29.35 -13.68
CA GLU A 133 29.04 30.55 -14.16
C GLU A 133 30.43 30.68 -13.55
N LYS A 134 30.62 30.28 -12.28
CA LYS A 134 31.96 30.18 -11.67
C LYS A 134 32.82 29.14 -12.37
N LEU A 135 32.28 27.93 -12.58
CA LEU A 135 32.98 26.89 -13.34
C LEU A 135 33.34 27.35 -14.76
N ALA A 136 32.46 28.12 -15.41
CA ALA A 136 32.71 28.65 -16.74
C ALA A 136 33.86 29.65 -16.77
N GLU A 137 33.96 30.51 -15.76
CA GLU A 137 35.08 31.45 -15.62
C GLU A 137 36.41 30.73 -15.40
N GLU A 138 36.44 29.77 -14.48
CA GLU A 138 37.63 28.97 -14.17
C GLU A 138 38.16 28.19 -15.37
N HIS A 139 37.27 27.78 -16.30
CA HIS A 139 37.61 26.97 -17.45
C HIS A 139 37.62 27.76 -18.78
N GLY A 140 37.53 29.10 -18.72
CA GLY A 140 37.53 29.95 -19.91
C GLY A 140 36.36 29.70 -20.88
N VAL A 141 35.23 29.21 -20.37
CA VAL A 141 34.02 28.90 -21.13
C VAL A 141 33.05 30.09 -21.09
N SER A 142 32.37 30.37 -22.22
CA SER A 142 31.37 31.43 -22.30
C SER A 142 30.16 31.18 -21.38
N LYS A 143 29.83 32.17 -20.54
CA LYS A 143 28.68 32.17 -19.61
C LYS A 143 27.31 32.34 -20.29
N SER A 144 27.24 32.60 -21.60
CA SER A 144 25.98 32.95 -22.27
C SER A 144 25.00 31.77 -22.45
N GLY A 145 23.71 32.08 -22.55
CA GLY A 145 22.63 31.13 -22.81
C GLY A 145 21.98 30.58 -21.54
N ASN A 146 20.90 29.80 -21.71
CA ASN A 146 20.17 29.18 -20.60
C ASN A 146 21.02 28.10 -19.89
N LYS A 147 20.53 27.61 -18.75
CA LYS A 147 21.24 26.64 -17.89
C LYS A 147 21.70 25.38 -18.67
N HIS A 148 20.83 24.82 -19.51
CA HIS A 148 21.15 23.65 -20.31
C HIS A 148 22.24 23.92 -21.37
N THR A 149 22.19 25.09 -22.02
CA THR A 149 23.21 25.52 -22.97
C THR A 149 24.57 25.68 -22.29
N LEU A 150 24.58 26.29 -21.10
CA LEU A 150 25.79 26.45 -20.31
C LEU A 150 26.36 25.08 -19.87
N ALA A 151 25.51 24.13 -19.46
CA ALA A 151 25.93 22.76 -19.11
C ALA A 151 26.65 22.08 -20.28
N LYS A 152 26.08 22.16 -21.49
CA LYS A 152 26.68 21.59 -22.69
C LYS A 152 28.05 22.20 -23.00
N LYS A 153 28.19 23.52 -22.87
CA LYS A 153 29.47 24.22 -23.07
C LYS A 153 30.53 23.79 -22.04
N LEU A 154 30.16 23.70 -20.76
CA LEU A 154 31.06 23.26 -19.70
C LEU A 154 31.56 21.83 -19.93
N LEU A 155 30.66 20.91 -20.27
CA LEU A 155 31.02 19.52 -20.56
C LEU A 155 31.93 19.40 -21.79
N ASN A 156 31.64 20.15 -22.86
CA ASN A 156 32.50 20.22 -24.05
C ASN A 156 33.87 20.85 -23.74
N GLY A 157 33.93 21.78 -22.78
CA GLY A 157 35.16 22.37 -22.25
C GLY A 157 35.93 21.46 -21.30
N GLY A 158 35.50 20.20 -21.11
CA GLY A 158 36.20 19.20 -20.30
C GLY A 158 35.85 19.21 -18.80
N VAL A 159 34.89 20.03 -18.38
CA VAL A 159 34.42 20.07 -16.99
C VAL A 159 33.71 18.76 -16.66
N LYS A 160 34.10 18.13 -15.54
CA LYS A 160 33.48 16.90 -15.05
C LYS A 160 32.44 17.21 -13.98
N ILE A 161 31.35 16.45 -13.98
CA ILE A 161 30.33 16.51 -12.92
C ILE A 161 30.92 15.94 -11.62
N ASP A 162 30.97 16.75 -10.56
CA ASP A 162 31.38 16.32 -9.24
C ASP A 162 30.25 15.58 -8.52
N ARG A 163 30.16 14.29 -8.79
CA ARG A 163 29.16 13.41 -8.17
C ARG A 163 29.37 13.18 -6.66
N ARG A 164 30.54 13.53 -6.10
CA ARG A 164 30.77 13.43 -4.65
C ARG A 164 30.08 14.57 -3.93
N LYS A 165 30.18 15.79 -4.45
CA LYS A 165 29.47 16.96 -3.93
C LYS A 165 27.94 16.81 -3.99
N HIS A 166 27.45 16.19 -5.08
CA HIS A 166 26.02 16.19 -5.41
C HIS A 166 25.27 14.87 -5.09
N ARG A 167 25.85 13.99 -4.28
CA ARG A 167 25.23 12.73 -3.80
C ARG A 167 24.75 11.78 -4.90
N GLY A 168 25.66 11.42 -5.81
CA GLY A 168 25.44 10.28 -6.72
C GLY A 168 24.90 10.66 -8.09
N ARG A 169 24.41 9.64 -8.82
CA ARG A 169 23.87 9.80 -10.18
C ARG A 169 22.38 10.09 -10.12
N LEU A 170 21.92 10.90 -11.07
CA LEU A 170 20.50 11.13 -11.29
C LEU A 170 19.91 10.18 -12.33
N PHE A 171 18.66 9.79 -12.11
CA PHE A 171 17.90 8.85 -12.92
C PHE A 171 16.48 9.33 -13.20
N ARG A 172 15.87 8.74 -14.23
CA ARG A 172 14.44 8.81 -14.54
C ARG A 172 13.85 7.41 -14.66
N LEU A 173 12.55 7.31 -14.38
CA LEU A 173 11.75 6.13 -14.69
C LEU A 173 11.60 6.09 -16.20
N THR A 174 11.89 4.94 -16.80
CA THR A 174 11.58 4.71 -18.21
C THR A 174 10.11 4.37 -18.36
N GLU A 175 9.58 4.39 -19.59
CA GLU A 175 8.23 3.87 -19.86
C GLU A 175 8.10 2.41 -19.46
N LYS A 176 9.14 1.59 -19.65
CA LYS A 176 9.17 0.21 -19.15
C LYS A 176 9.04 0.14 -17.62
N GLY A 177 9.75 1.02 -16.90
CA GLY A 177 9.66 1.14 -15.45
C GLY A 177 8.27 1.55 -14.96
N LYS A 178 7.62 2.49 -15.66
CA LYS A 178 6.24 2.89 -15.36
C LYS A 178 5.26 1.75 -15.62
N ASN A 179 5.38 1.08 -16.76
CA ASN A 179 4.48 0.00 -17.17
C ASN A 179 4.51 -1.16 -16.19
N VAL A 180 5.69 -1.54 -15.67
CA VAL A 180 5.77 -2.64 -14.70
C VAL A 180 5.17 -2.27 -13.34
N ILE A 181 5.25 -1.01 -12.91
CA ILE A 181 4.56 -0.50 -11.71
C ILE A 181 3.03 -0.53 -11.94
N LEU A 182 2.57 -0.11 -13.11
CA LEU A 182 1.15 -0.13 -13.48
C LEU A 182 0.61 -1.57 -13.53
N GLU A 183 1.37 -2.50 -14.10
CA GLU A 183 1.02 -3.92 -14.15
C GLU A 183 0.85 -4.51 -12.76
N TYR A 184 1.82 -4.28 -11.86
CA TYR A 184 1.72 -4.71 -10.47
C TYR A 184 0.44 -4.18 -9.80
N ARG A 185 0.16 -2.87 -9.94
CA ARG A 185 -1.01 -2.24 -9.30
C ARG A 185 -2.33 -2.74 -9.89
N ALA A 186 -2.39 -2.97 -11.20
CA ALA A 186 -3.56 -3.52 -11.87
C ALA A 186 -3.84 -4.96 -11.42
N ASP A 187 -2.79 -5.78 -11.31
CA ASP A 187 -2.91 -7.15 -10.80
C ASP A 187 -3.36 -7.17 -9.33
N GLU A 188 -2.84 -6.26 -8.50
CA GLU A 188 -3.21 -6.13 -7.09
C GLU A 188 -4.70 -5.77 -6.97
N GLU A 189 -5.14 -4.77 -7.71
CA GLU A 189 -6.53 -4.32 -7.75
C GLU A 189 -7.46 -5.43 -8.26
N ALA A 190 -7.04 -6.17 -9.30
CA ALA A 190 -7.78 -7.32 -9.82
C ALA A 190 -7.93 -8.43 -8.77
N ALA A 191 -6.85 -8.76 -8.06
CA ALA A 191 -6.88 -9.78 -7.01
C ALA A 191 -7.82 -9.39 -5.86
N ILE A 192 -7.78 -8.12 -5.42
CA ILE A 192 -8.68 -7.59 -4.37
C ILE A 192 -10.13 -7.68 -4.82
N ARG A 193 -10.44 -7.24 -6.04
CA ARG A 193 -11.80 -7.33 -6.58
C ARG A 193 -12.30 -8.77 -6.69
N CYS A 194 -11.47 -9.68 -7.21
CA CYS A 194 -11.83 -11.10 -7.34
C CYS A 194 -12.08 -11.74 -5.97
N ALA A 195 -11.27 -11.40 -4.97
CA ALA A 195 -11.45 -11.88 -3.61
C ALA A 195 -12.74 -11.37 -2.98
N ALA A 196 -13.00 -10.06 -3.03
CA ALA A 196 -14.23 -9.49 -2.52
C ALA A 196 -15.48 -10.05 -3.22
N MET A 197 -15.44 -10.20 -4.56
CA MET A 197 -16.54 -10.80 -5.31
C MET A 197 -16.80 -12.27 -4.93
N SER A 198 -15.75 -13.04 -4.63
CA SER A 198 -15.89 -14.42 -4.13
C SER A 198 -16.54 -14.42 -2.74
N LEU A 199 -16.14 -13.51 -1.86
CA LEU A 199 -16.63 -13.41 -0.48
C LEU A 199 -18.07 -12.92 -0.37
N ARG A 200 -18.60 -12.23 -1.37
CA ARG A 200 -20.04 -11.92 -1.45
C ARG A 200 -20.91 -13.18 -1.43
N ASN A 201 -20.36 -14.32 -1.88
CA ASN A 201 -21.02 -15.63 -1.87
C ASN A 201 -20.42 -16.57 -0.81
N LEU A 202 -19.70 -16.05 0.18
CA LEU A 202 -18.98 -16.83 1.20
C LEU A 202 -17.97 -17.83 0.60
N ASN A 203 -17.52 -17.61 -0.63
CA ASN A 203 -16.53 -18.46 -1.29
C ASN A 203 -15.10 -18.03 -0.90
N TYR A 204 -14.67 -18.49 0.28
CA TYR A 204 -13.33 -18.24 0.77
C TYR A 204 -12.24 -18.91 -0.04
N GLY A 205 -12.49 -20.11 -0.58
CA GLY A 205 -11.55 -20.79 -1.47
C GLY A 205 -11.23 -19.95 -2.71
N GLY A 206 -12.24 -19.33 -3.31
CA GLY A 206 -12.07 -18.39 -4.44
C GLY A 206 -11.27 -17.13 -4.06
N ALA A 207 -11.50 -16.58 -2.86
CA ALA A 207 -10.72 -15.43 -2.39
C ALA A 207 -9.25 -15.77 -2.12
N VAL A 208 -8.99 -16.92 -1.50
CA VAL A 208 -7.63 -17.44 -1.31
C VAL A 208 -6.94 -17.68 -2.65
N ALA A 209 -7.64 -18.27 -3.62
CA ALA A 209 -7.10 -18.50 -4.96
C ALA A 209 -6.70 -17.19 -5.65
N ALA A 210 -7.56 -16.16 -5.61
CA ALA A 210 -7.29 -14.86 -6.20
C ALA A 210 -6.01 -14.21 -5.63
N TYR A 211 -5.82 -14.24 -4.31
CA TYR A 211 -4.60 -13.73 -3.69
C TYR A 211 -3.37 -14.60 -3.96
N ARG A 212 -3.52 -15.92 -4.01
CA ARG A 212 -2.42 -16.83 -4.37
C ARG A 212 -1.95 -16.63 -5.80
N ASP A 213 -2.86 -16.38 -6.74
CA ASP A 213 -2.49 -16.12 -8.13
C ASP A 213 -1.67 -14.83 -8.26
N PHE A 214 -2.04 -13.79 -7.50
CA PHE A 214 -1.21 -12.58 -7.38
C PHE A 214 0.16 -12.89 -6.79
N ASP A 215 0.22 -13.58 -5.65
CA ASP A 215 1.47 -13.87 -4.96
C ASP A 215 2.37 -14.85 -5.75
N LYS A 216 1.82 -15.70 -6.61
CA LYS A 216 2.60 -16.54 -7.51
C LYS A 216 3.43 -15.70 -8.48
N LYS A 217 2.86 -14.58 -8.94
CA LYS A 217 3.51 -13.63 -9.86
C LYS A 217 4.41 -12.65 -9.12
N TRP A 218 3.92 -12.07 -8.03
CA TRP A 218 4.54 -10.92 -7.36
C TRP A 218 5.17 -11.23 -6.00
N GLY A 219 4.78 -12.34 -5.39
CA GLY A 219 5.15 -12.71 -4.04
C GLY A 219 6.58 -13.22 -3.89
N PHE A 220 7.25 -12.79 -2.82
CA PHE A 220 8.59 -13.28 -2.43
C PHE A 220 8.89 -13.03 -0.95
N ALA A 221 9.91 -13.71 -0.41
CA ALA A 221 10.44 -13.43 0.93
C ALA A 221 11.69 -12.55 0.87
N HIS A 222 11.65 -11.41 1.55
CA HIS A 222 12.79 -10.50 1.77
C HIS A 222 13.92 -11.22 2.49
N THR A 223 15.15 -10.74 2.31
CA THR A 223 16.36 -11.19 3.05
C THR A 223 16.23 -11.11 4.59
N SER A 224 15.24 -10.37 5.11
CA SER A 224 14.96 -10.20 6.55
C SER A 224 13.98 -11.25 7.09
N GLY A 225 13.42 -12.09 6.21
CA GLY A 225 12.31 -13.00 6.52
C GLY A 225 10.92 -12.36 6.36
N LYS A 226 10.84 -11.04 6.15
CA LYS A 226 9.56 -10.38 5.82
C LYS A 226 9.03 -10.90 4.48
N LYS A 227 7.74 -11.16 4.39
CA LYS A 227 7.10 -11.67 3.18
C LYS A 227 6.41 -10.52 2.44
N HIS A 228 6.72 -10.36 1.17
CA HIS A 228 6.12 -9.38 0.27
C HIS A 228 5.03 -10.08 -0.53
N THR A 229 3.83 -10.12 0.04
CA THR A 229 2.64 -10.74 -0.54
C THR A 229 1.44 -9.85 -0.30
N ILE A 230 0.39 -10.06 -1.07
CA ILE A 230 -0.92 -9.48 -0.79
C ILE A 230 -1.61 -10.22 0.35
N PHE A 231 -1.46 -11.54 0.46
CA PHE A 231 -2.07 -12.31 1.55
C PHE A 231 -1.28 -12.15 2.85
N ALA A 232 -1.97 -11.95 3.98
CA ALA A 232 -1.31 -11.76 5.27
C ALA A 232 -0.59 -13.04 5.73
N HIS A 233 0.68 -12.91 6.11
CA HIS A 233 1.49 -13.99 6.70
C HIS A 233 1.64 -13.85 8.21
N TYR A 234 0.53 -13.62 8.90
CA TYR A 234 0.45 -13.66 10.35
C TYR A 234 -0.96 -14.10 10.75
N ASP A 235 -1.10 -14.60 11.97
CA ASP A 235 -2.38 -15.09 12.47
C ASP A 235 -3.34 -13.93 12.70
N ILE A 236 -4.48 -13.97 12.02
CA ILE A 236 -5.61 -13.06 12.28
C ILE A 236 -6.67 -13.85 13.03
N PRO A 237 -7.09 -13.42 14.23
CA PRO A 237 -8.01 -14.20 15.05
C PRO A 237 -9.32 -14.51 14.32
N ARG A 238 -9.71 -15.79 14.30
CA ARG A 238 -10.95 -16.27 13.65
C ARG A 238 -12.20 -15.54 14.14
N CYS A 239 -12.23 -15.12 15.40
CA CYS A 239 -13.35 -14.35 15.95
C CYS A 239 -13.59 -13.05 15.19
N ARG A 240 -12.57 -12.41 14.61
CA ARG A 240 -12.73 -11.21 13.80
C ARG A 240 -13.48 -11.47 12.50
N PHE A 241 -13.14 -12.58 11.82
CA PHE A 241 -13.85 -12.99 10.61
C PHE A 241 -15.31 -13.29 10.93
N ARG A 242 -15.56 -14.12 11.95
CA ARG A 242 -16.93 -14.44 12.40
C ARG A 242 -17.72 -13.20 12.77
N PHE A 243 -17.12 -12.26 13.49
CA PHE A 243 -17.78 -11.01 13.85
C PHE A 243 -18.27 -10.28 12.61
N ILE A 244 -17.42 -10.06 11.61
CA ILE A 244 -17.78 -9.32 10.40
C ILE A 244 -18.82 -10.11 9.57
N GLU A 245 -18.67 -11.43 9.47
CA GLU A 245 -19.64 -12.31 8.81
C GLU A 245 -21.05 -12.14 9.39
N THR A 246 -21.16 -12.13 10.71
CA THR A 246 -22.44 -12.07 11.41
C THR A 246 -22.84 -10.65 11.79
N TYR A 247 -22.02 -9.63 11.54
CA TYR A 247 -22.30 -8.25 11.93
C TYR A 247 -23.52 -7.74 11.13
N PRO A 248 -24.65 -7.42 11.77
CA PRO A 248 -25.89 -7.31 11.00
C PRO A 248 -26.12 -5.96 10.31
N MET A 249 -25.39 -4.92 10.72
CA MET A 249 -25.43 -3.59 10.09
C MET A 249 -26.87 -3.00 10.06
N TRP A 250 -27.62 -3.10 11.16
CA TRP A 250 -29.01 -2.58 11.24
C TRP A 250 -29.08 -1.06 11.16
N GLU A 251 -28.03 -0.38 11.60
CA GLU A 251 -27.84 1.05 11.56
C GLU A 251 -27.71 1.61 10.13
N LEU A 252 -27.49 0.72 9.14
CA LEU A 252 -27.49 1.08 7.73
C LEU A 252 -28.88 0.93 7.11
N GLU A 253 -29.37 1.99 6.48
CA GLU A 253 -30.57 2.00 5.64
C GLU A 253 -30.29 1.60 4.18
N ASN A 254 -29.08 1.13 3.91
CA ASN A 254 -28.65 0.68 2.61
C ASN A 254 -29.25 -0.67 2.20
N THR A 255 -29.19 -0.97 0.90
CA THR A 255 -29.65 -2.26 0.36
C THR A 255 -28.83 -3.44 0.89
N ARG A 256 -29.39 -4.65 0.82
CA ARG A 256 -28.66 -5.89 1.09
C ARG A 256 -27.38 -6.00 0.24
N ASN A 257 -27.43 -5.58 -1.02
CA ASN A 257 -26.27 -5.61 -1.92
C ASN A 257 -25.11 -4.76 -1.39
N PHE A 258 -25.39 -3.57 -0.87
CA PHE A 258 -24.37 -2.73 -0.23
C PHE A 258 -23.78 -3.40 1.01
N LYS A 259 -24.63 -3.90 1.92
CA LYS A 259 -24.19 -4.57 3.16
C LYS A 259 -23.33 -5.79 2.87
N ASP A 260 -23.73 -6.62 1.91
CA ASP A 260 -22.98 -7.81 1.50
C ASP A 260 -21.66 -7.44 0.82
N THR A 261 -21.62 -6.37 0.02
CA THR A 261 -20.38 -5.86 -0.59
C THR A 261 -19.43 -5.31 0.47
N LEU A 262 -19.94 -4.51 1.41
CA LEU A 262 -19.16 -3.97 2.51
C LEU A 262 -18.55 -5.09 3.36
N ARG A 263 -19.37 -6.07 3.77
CA ARG A 263 -18.91 -7.25 4.51
C ARG A 263 -17.81 -7.99 3.77
N ALA A 264 -18.01 -8.26 2.47
CA ALA A 264 -17.04 -8.95 1.65
C ALA A 264 -15.72 -8.17 1.53
N CYS A 265 -15.76 -6.85 1.33
CA CYS A 265 -14.57 -6.00 1.28
C CYS A 265 -13.82 -5.95 2.61
N LEU A 266 -14.54 -5.94 3.74
CA LEU A 266 -13.93 -5.98 5.08
C LEU A 266 -13.23 -7.32 5.34
N ILE A 267 -13.87 -8.45 4.99
CA ILE A 267 -13.28 -9.78 5.12
C ILE A 267 -12.07 -9.94 4.19
N ALA A 268 -12.19 -9.51 2.93
CA ALA A 268 -11.10 -9.48 1.96
C ALA A 268 -9.92 -8.65 2.51
N GLY A 269 -10.24 -7.48 3.08
CA GLY A 269 -9.31 -6.60 3.79
C GLY A 269 -8.57 -7.29 4.93
N LEU A 270 -9.30 -8.00 5.80
CA LEU A 270 -8.69 -8.79 6.87
C LEU A 270 -7.75 -9.86 6.31
N MET A 271 -8.13 -10.63 5.28
CA MET A 271 -7.26 -11.69 4.72
C MET A 271 -5.89 -11.17 4.23
N ARG A 272 -5.80 -9.89 3.88
CA ARG A 272 -4.56 -9.21 3.47
C ARG A 272 -3.95 -8.31 4.55
N GLY A 273 -4.51 -8.31 5.76
CA GLY A 273 -4.01 -7.47 6.86
C GLY A 273 -4.26 -5.97 6.68
N CYS A 274 -5.23 -5.60 5.84
CA CYS A 274 -5.57 -4.21 5.53
C CYS A 274 -6.68 -3.72 6.48
N GLU A 275 -6.33 -2.76 7.33
CA GLU A 275 -7.28 -2.01 8.18
C GLU A 275 -7.38 -0.54 7.79
N ASP A 276 -6.70 -0.13 6.71
CA ASP A 276 -6.77 1.24 6.22
C ASP A 276 -8.16 1.55 5.67
N ARG A 277 -8.87 2.46 6.35
CA ARG A 277 -10.26 2.80 6.05
C ARG A 277 -10.44 3.38 4.65
N LEU A 278 -9.45 4.10 4.12
CA LEU A 278 -9.52 4.70 2.80
C LEU A 278 -9.39 3.62 1.71
N ALA A 279 -8.44 2.70 1.85
CA ALA A 279 -8.29 1.56 0.94
C ALA A 279 -9.54 0.66 0.95
N LEU A 280 -10.12 0.43 2.12
CA LEU A 280 -11.36 -0.34 2.24
C LEU A 280 -12.57 0.38 1.64
N ARG A 281 -12.69 1.71 1.83
CA ARG A 281 -13.68 2.55 1.15
C ARG A 281 -13.56 2.37 -0.36
N TYR A 282 -12.35 2.54 -0.91
CA TYR A 282 -12.11 2.41 -2.35
C TYR A 282 -12.55 1.04 -2.88
N ASN A 283 -12.24 -0.04 -2.15
CA ASN A 283 -12.68 -1.39 -2.52
C ASN A 283 -14.20 -1.50 -2.60
N VAL A 284 -14.93 -0.95 -1.63
CA VAL A 284 -16.40 -0.95 -1.62
C VAL A 284 -16.96 -0.13 -2.77
N GLU A 285 -16.48 1.10 -2.96
CA GLU A 285 -16.92 2.01 -4.03
C GLU A 285 -16.60 1.46 -5.42
N SER A 286 -15.53 0.67 -5.57
CA SER A 286 -15.20 0.00 -6.85
C SER A 286 -16.16 -1.13 -7.24
N LEU A 287 -16.95 -1.66 -6.28
CA LEU A 287 -17.85 -2.79 -6.47
C LEU A 287 -19.33 -2.45 -6.28
N CYS A 288 -19.62 -1.31 -5.66
CA CYS A 288 -20.98 -0.87 -5.36
C CYS A 288 -21.09 0.66 -5.45
N ASN A 289 -21.96 1.13 -6.35
CA ASN A 289 -22.20 2.56 -6.58
C ASN A 289 -23.16 3.20 -5.57
N GLU A 290 -23.71 2.43 -4.63
CA GLU A 290 -24.62 2.95 -3.60
C GLU A 290 -23.85 3.70 -2.51
N THR A 291 -24.20 4.96 -2.26
CA THR A 291 -23.65 5.76 -1.16
C THR A 291 -24.19 5.26 0.19
N ILE A 292 -23.33 5.22 1.21
CA ILE A 292 -23.73 4.87 2.57
C ILE A 292 -24.87 5.76 3.09
N ARG A 293 -25.84 5.13 3.78
CA ARG A 293 -26.96 5.75 4.48
C ARG A 293 -26.99 5.25 5.91
N CYS A 294 -26.44 6.05 6.81
CA CYS A 294 -26.38 5.76 8.24
C CYS A 294 -26.76 7.03 9.03
N PRO A 295 -28.06 7.36 9.20
CA PRO A 295 -28.48 8.61 9.84
C PRO A 295 -27.97 8.77 11.28
N GLY A 296 -27.78 7.64 11.99
CA GLY A 296 -27.26 7.60 13.36
C GLY A 296 -25.74 7.40 13.47
N LEU A 297 -24.95 7.66 12.41
CA LEU A 297 -23.52 7.32 12.38
C LEU A 297 -22.72 7.92 13.54
N THR A 298 -22.92 9.19 13.88
CA THR A 298 -22.22 9.84 15.00
C THR A 298 -22.59 9.22 16.35
N GLY A 299 -23.80 8.65 16.47
CA GLY A 299 -24.25 7.93 17.66
C GLY A 299 -23.55 6.56 17.87
N LEU A 300 -22.77 6.08 16.90
CA LEU A 300 -21.97 4.86 17.03
C LEU A 300 -20.64 5.08 17.79
N PHE A 301 -20.32 6.33 18.12
CA PHE A 301 -19.07 6.71 18.75
C PHE A 301 -19.32 7.33 20.13
N ASP A 302 -18.57 6.85 21.11
CA ASP A 302 -18.53 7.41 22.46
C ASP A 302 -17.39 8.44 22.55
N TYR A 303 -17.61 9.60 21.92
CA TYR A 303 -16.66 10.72 21.90
C TYR A 303 -17.29 12.01 22.41
N GLU A 304 -16.44 12.96 22.83
CA GLU A 304 -16.85 14.32 23.18
C GLU A 304 -17.58 15.02 22.03
N LYS A 305 -18.50 15.93 22.36
CA LYS A 305 -19.38 16.60 21.38
C LYS A 305 -18.60 17.33 20.30
N GLU A 306 -17.47 17.92 20.65
CA GLU A 306 -16.57 18.66 19.77
C GLU A 306 -15.95 17.74 18.71
N VAL A 307 -15.65 16.49 19.06
CA VAL A 307 -15.14 15.47 18.14
C VAL A 307 -16.26 14.99 17.21
N LEU A 308 -17.45 14.71 17.76
CA LEU A 308 -18.62 14.31 16.97
C LEU A 308 -19.03 15.40 15.97
N TRP A 309 -18.91 16.68 16.35
CA TRP A 309 -19.14 17.81 15.45
C TRP A 309 -18.15 17.81 14.27
N LYS A 310 -16.86 17.59 14.52
CA LYS A 310 -15.85 17.49 13.45
C LYS A 310 -16.08 16.29 12.52
N ILE A 311 -16.52 15.16 13.07
CA ILE A 311 -16.91 13.99 12.26
C ILE A 311 -18.06 14.38 11.32
N GLN A 312 -19.09 15.04 11.86
CA GLN A 312 -20.23 15.50 11.06
C GLN A 312 -19.83 16.52 9.99
N GLU A 313 -18.93 17.45 10.30
CA GLU A 313 -18.40 18.42 9.34
C GLU A 313 -17.69 17.73 8.16
N GLN A 314 -16.86 16.71 8.44
CA GLN A 314 -16.18 15.93 7.39
C GLN A 314 -17.15 15.15 6.53
N ILE A 315 -18.18 14.54 7.14
CA ILE A 315 -19.25 13.83 6.42
C ILE A 315 -20.02 14.79 5.49
N ASN A 316 -20.32 16.00 5.96
CA ASN A 316 -21.00 17.01 5.16
C ASN A 316 -20.13 17.50 3.99
N HIS A 317 -18.81 17.44 4.11
CA HIS A 317 -17.87 17.84 3.06
C HIS A 317 -17.64 16.74 2.01
N ASP A 318 -17.50 15.48 2.45
CA ASP A 318 -17.32 14.31 1.58
C ASP A 318 -18.18 13.14 2.09
N ALA A 319 -19.17 12.75 1.30
CA ALA A 319 -20.08 11.66 1.62
C ALA A 319 -19.36 10.32 1.87
N GLY A 320 -18.19 10.08 1.26
CA GLY A 320 -17.44 8.86 1.53
C GLY A 320 -16.66 8.89 2.84
N SER A 321 -16.52 10.04 3.50
CA SER A 321 -16.05 10.11 4.90
C SER A 321 -16.99 9.31 5.82
N ALA A 322 -18.30 9.30 5.56
CA ALA A 322 -19.25 8.49 6.34
C ALA A 322 -18.94 6.99 6.24
N LEU A 323 -18.56 6.52 5.05
CA LEU A 323 -18.18 5.12 4.83
C LEU A 323 -16.87 4.79 5.56
N GLU A 324 -15.89 5.69 5.52
CA GLU A 324 -14.63 5.52 6.27
C GLU A 324 -14.85 5.44 7.78
N TYR A 325 -15.69 6.31 8.34
CA TYR A 325 -16.05 6.27 9.76
C TYR A 325 -16.78 4.98 10.11
N TYR A 326 -17.73 4.56 9.28
CA TYR A 326 -18.47 3.33 9.50
C TYR A 326 -17.55 2.08 9.45
N ILE A 327 -16.66 2.01 8.46
CA ILE A 327 -15.63 0.96 8.37
C ILE A 327 -14.77 0.94 9.64
N SER A 328 -14.33 2.11 10.10
CA SER A 328 -13.54 2.23 11.33
C SER A 328 -14.28 1.68 12.55
N HIS A 329 -15.58 1.96 12.67
CA HIS A 329 -16.44 1.44 13.74
C HIS A 329 -16.52 -0.10 13.71
N VAL A 330 -16.83 -0.69 12.55
CA VAL A 330 -16.91 -2.16 12.42
C VAL A 330 -15.57 -2.83 12.72
N LEU A 331 -14.46 -2.27 12.23
CA LEU A 331 -13.13 -2.77 12.52
C LEU A 331 -12.79 -2.66 14.01
N TYR A 332 -13.17 -1.57 14.67
CA TYR A 332 -13.01 -1.40 16.11
C TYR A 332 -13.78 -2.45 16.91
N LEU A 333 -15.04 -2.69 16.60
CA LEU A 333 -15.84 -3.73 17.25
C LEU A 333 -15.24 -5.13 17.02
N SER A 334 -14.78 -5.43 15.79
CA SER A 334 -14.12 -6.71 15.49
C SER A 334 -12.88 -6.95 16.36
N ARG A 335 -12.16 -5.90 16.77
CA ARG A 335 -11.00 -6.01 17.66
C ARG A 335 -11.40 -6.21 19.11
N LYS A 336 -12.55 -5.68 19.54
CA LYS A 336 -13.08 -5.89 20.91
C LYS A 336 -13.44 -7.36 21.14
N GLU A 337 -14.00 -8.03 20.14
CA GLU A 337 -14.28 -9.48 20.17
C GLU A 337 -13.04 -10.34 20.47
N VAL A 338 -11.86 -9.92 20.00
CA VAL A 338 -10.60 -10.62 20.31
C VAL A 338 -10.24 -10.51 21.78
N ARG A 339 -10.59 -9.39 22.40
CA ARG A 339 -10.20 -9.05 23.77
C ARG A 339 -11.22 -9.51 24.82
N GLY A 340 -12.34 -10.11 24.40
CA GLY A 340 -13.35 -10.69 25.29
C GLY A 340 -14.03 -9.67 26.23
N TYR A 341 -14.15 -8.41 25.79
CA TYR A 341 -14.81 -7.35 26.55
C TYR A 341 -16.33 -7.40 26.43
#